data_AF-A0A1B8GNI9-F1
#
_entry.id   AF-A0A1B8GNI9-F1
#
_cell.length_a   1.000
_cell.length_b   1.000
_cell.length_c   1.000
_cell.angle_alpha   90.00
_cell.angle_beta   90.00
_cell.angle_gamma   90.00
#
_symmetry.space_group_name_H-M   'P 1'
#
loop_
_entity.id
_entity.type
_entity.pdbx_description
1 polymer ?
#
loop_
_entity_poly.entity_id
_entity_poly.type
_entity_poly.pdbx_seq_one_letter_code
_entity_poly.pdbx_strand_id
1 'polypeptide(L)'
;MLYSTLRILALSAGVIASAQALEQDHFDTPIHPEWLDGHMPTGTAGDGKIQKDIPSYVLEYAPLVHLAEDEIHWPSVMDEHLVHTKPYVDFKPVPKDEQHPTVWDLGDLNKHDGGLHIYLQSRDDVMTSPAWMLSAHNMPVPPPATPEGNETDSAAPKGEGKRGEKRKKISKIGGRSPAPVVLTVVDKGDGVILAFWFYFYSYNLGNSVFGVGFGDHVGDWEHSVMKFRNGVPETMFLSQHTGGRAYTFGAMEKYGKRPVIYSAKGSHALYATPGIQAYILPFAILHDTTSHGPLWDPALNVMSYHYTSPEDHSDVGDKMVSEPSTSASVTDFTPGILTPSLQNPNAPTSWFYYGGYWGDKGYPSNDPRQYQAPIVGERKFVDGPFGPRFKSIGRHDVCLKKGPCEVSTTIAPRLWLLNWLYNWAWVCGGFLVLVVVGIAGYTVGRHVKWGHTMLVRIRRGRGEKKVLEDVERSPLLSEATSEAEDGAEPSVVALDVEGGRAVTYGTINATVVEGADRAG
;
A
#
# COMPACT_ATOMS: atom_id res chain seq x y z
N MET A 1 21.28 2.54 26.15
CA MET A 1 22.07 2.63 24.90
C MET A 1 23.05 1.46 24.67
N LEU A 2 23.49 0.70 25.68
CA LEU A 2 24.35 -0.49 25.44
C LEU A 2 23.63 -1.76 24.93
N TYR A 3 22.30 -1.89 25.10
CA TYR A 3 21.57 -3.10 24.68
C TYR A 3 21.28 -3.17 23.16
N SER A 4 21.18 -2.02 22.46
CA SER A 4 20.95 -2.02 21.00
C SER A 4 22.19 -2.36 20.19
N THR A 5 23.39 -2.01 20.66
CA THR A 5 24.64 -2.30 19.95
C THR A 5 25.03 -3.78 20.03
N LEU A 6 24.69 -4.46 21.13
CA LEU A 6 24.90 -5.90 21.29
C LEU A 6 23.99 -6.77 20.39
N ARG A 7 22.76 -6.32 20.07
CA ARG A 7 21.90 -7.02 19.09
C ARG A 7 22.42 -6.90 17.66
N ILE A 8 22.97 -5.75 17.28
CA ILE A 8 23.54 -5.52 15.94
C ILE A 8 24.80 -6.36 15.73
N LEU A 9 25.62 -6.53 16.78
CA LEU A 9 26.80 -7.41 16.75
C LEU A 9 26.42 -8.91 16.75
N ALA A 10 25.36 -9.31 17.45
CA ALA A 10 24.86 -10.68 17.41
C ALA A 10 24.22 -11.05 16.06
N LEU A 11 23.50 -10.11 15.43
CA LEU A 11 22.94 -10.29 14.09
C LEU A 11 24.03 -10.37 13.01
N SER A 12 25.08 -9.55 13.11
CA SER A 12 26.20 -9.61 12.16
C SER A 12 27.07 -10.87 12.33
N ALA A 13 27.27 -11.36 13.57
CA ALA A 13 27.94 -12.64 13.81
C ALA A 13 27.10 -13.84 13.33
N GLY A 14 25.77 -13.79 13.49
CA GLY A 14 24.85 -14.79 12.94
C GLY A 14 24.86 -14.83 11.41
N VAL A 15 24.92 -13.67 10.74
CA VAL A 15 25.01 -13.57 9.28
C VAL A 15 26.34 -14.11 8.75
N ILE A 16 27.46 -13.91 9.45
CA ILE A 16 28.77 -14.45 9.04
C ILE A 16 28.85 -15.96 9.28
N ALA A 17 28.28 -16.48 10.38
CA ALA A 17 28.24 -17.92 10.64
C ALA A 17 27.33 -18.65 9.63
N SER A 18 26.20 -18.04 9.23
CA SER A 18 25.36 -18.56 8.15
C SER A 18 26.04 -18.49 6.78
N ALA A 19 26.83 -17.45 6.50
CA ALA A 19 27.61 -17.35 5.27
C ALA A 19 28.73 -18.39 5.17
N GLN A 20 29.31 -18.81 6.29
CA GLN A 20 30.31 -19.89 6.33
C GLN A 20 29.69 -21.30 6.33
N ALA A 21 28.47 -21.47 6.87
CA ALA A 21 27.71 -22.71 6.75
C ALA A 21 27.16 -22.94 5.32
N LEU A 22 26.99 -21.87 4.54
CA LEU A 22 26.54 -21.91 3.14
C LEU A 22 27.56 -22.48 2.14
N GLU A 23 28.82 -22.69 2.55
CA GLU A 23 29.84 -23.30 1.68
C GLU A 23 29.85 -24.83 1.75
N GLN A 24 29.00 -25.45 2.61
CA GLN A 24 29.05 -26.88 2.89
C GLN A 24 27.77 -27.67 2.60
N ASP A 25 26.67 -27.01 2.25
CA ASP A 25 25.47 -27.66 1.71
C ASP A 25 25.39 -27.42 0.19
N HIS A 26 26.09 -28.27 -0.56
CA HIS A 26 25.82 -28.48 -1.98
C HIS A 26 24.44 -29.15 -2.11
N PHE A 27 23.36 -28.37 -1.98
CA PHE A 27 22.07 -28.79 -2.50
C PHE A 27 22.19 -28.79 -4.01
N ASP A 28 22.21 -29.99 -4.59
CA ASP A 28 21.89 -30.25 -6.00
C ASP A 28 20.47 -29.73 -6.26
N THR A 29 20.32 -28.42 -6.39
CA THR A 29 19.15 -27.80 -6.99
C THR A 29 19.29 -28.03 -8.49
N PRO A 30 18.34 -28.72 -9.15
CA PRO A 30 18.23 -28.60 -10.58
C PRO A 30 17.71 -27.19 -10.85
N ILE A 31 18.63 -26.23 -10.92
CA ILE A 31 18.43 -25.09 -11.83
C ILE A 31 18.24 -25.77 -13.18
N HIS A 32 17.01 -25.86 -13.69
CA HIS A 32 16.78 -26.38 -15.03
C HIS A 32 17.62 -25.53 -16.00
N PRO A 33 18.73 -26.07 -16.57
CA PRO A 33 19.59 -25.33 -17.51
C PRO A 33 18.86 -25.08 -18.84
N GLU A 34 17.68 -25.66 -19.01
CA GLU A 34 16.81 -25.57 -20.19
C GLU A 34 16.28 -24.14 -20.47
N TRP A 35 16.46 -23.19 -19.56
CA TRP A 35 16.26 -21.77 -19.86
C TRP A 35 17.36 -21.18 -20.76
N LEU A 36 18.52 -21.84 -20.85
CA LEU A 36 19.70 -21.34 -21.56
C LEU A 36 20.15 -22.22 -22.75
N ASP A 37 19.65 -23.46 -22.87
CA ASP A 37 20.07 -24.37 -23.93
C ASP A 37 19.10 -24.42 -25.11
N GLY A 38 19.53 -23.84 -26.24
CA GLY A 38 18.84 -23.83 -27.53
C GLY A 38 18.88 -25.17 -28.27
N HIS A 39 18.42 -26.26 -27.63
CA HIS A 39 18.27 -27.55 -28.30
C HIS A 39 16.86 -27.72 -28.86
N MET A 40 16.73 -27.45 -30.16
CA MET A 40 15.54 -27.67 -30.98
C MET A 40 15.19 -29.17 -31.07
N PRO A 41 14.02 -29.62 -30.57
CA PRO A 41 13.47 -30.90 -30.99
C PRO A 41 12.74 -30.68 -32.32
N THR A 42 13.16 -31.41 -33.34
CA THR A 42 12.51 -31.42 -34.65
C THR A 42 11.10 -32.02 -34.57
N GLY A 43 10.09 -31.18 -34.86
CA GLY A 43 8.84 -31.58 -35.52
C GLY A 43 7.71 -32.06 -34.62
N THR A 44 6.61 -31.31 -34.59
CA THR A 44 5.44 -31.59 -35.44
C THR A 44 4.43 -30.44 -35.31
N ALA A 45 3.94 -29.97 -36.45
CA ALA A 45 3.01 -28.86 -36.57
C ALA A 45 1.62 -29.22 -36.05
N GLY A 46 1.08 -28.40 -35.16
CA GLY A 46 -0.31 -28.39 -34.72
C GLY A 46 -0.72 -26.96 -34.37
N ASP A 47 -1.69 -26.44 -35.10
CA ASP A 47 -2.36 -25.13 -34.99
C ASP A 47 -1.50 -23.93 -34.55
N GLY A 48 -1.01 -23.18 -35.54
CA GLY A 48 0.08 -22.21 -35.41
C GLY A 48 -0.24 -21.00 -34.51
N LYS A 49 0.00 -21.13 -33.21
CA LYS A 49 0.34 -19.98 -32.36
C LYS A 49 1.62 -19.37 -32.92
N ILE A 50 1.49 -18.32 -33.73
CA ILE A 50 2.64 -17.60 -34.27
C ILE A 50 3.37 -16.95 -33.10
N GLN A 51 4.49 -17.55 -32.69
CA GLN A 51 5.41 -16.95 -31.73
C GLN A 51 5.99 -15.68 -32.36
N LYS A 52 5.97 -14.59 -31.59
CA LYS A 52 6.43 -13.27 -32.02
C LYS A 52 7.63 -12.84 -31.19
N ASP A 53 8.49 -12.07 -31.83
CA ASP A 53 9.58 -11.39 -31.16
C ASP A 53 9.04 -10.26 -30.27
N ILE A 54 9.75 -9.93 -29.19
CA ILE A 54 9.49 -8.72 -28.41
C ILE A 54 10.03 -7.52 -29.19
N PRO A 55 9.23 -6.46 -29.43
CA PRO A 55 9.75 -5.27 -30.11
C PRO A 55 10.95 -4.69 -29.36
N SER A 56 12.06 -4.45 -30.07
CA SER A 56 13.35 -4.08 -29.46
C SER A 56 13.28 -2.83 -28.57
N TYR A 57 12.42 -1.87 -28.91
CA TYR A 57 12.22 -0.66 -28.10
C TYR A 57 11.67 -0.99 -26.70
N VAL A 58 10.95 -2.09 -26.51
CA VAL A 58 10.46 -2.49 -25.18
C VAL A 58 11.63 -2.76 -24.23
N LEU A 59 12.68 -3.44 -24.72
CA LEU A 59 13.89 -3.71 -23.96
C LEU A 59 14.80 -2.47 -23.86
N GLU A 60 14.87 -1.66 -24.91
CA GLU A 60 15.64 -0.40 -24.92
C GLU A 60 15.17 0.59 -23.84
N TYR A 61 13.85 0.64 -23.61
CA TYR A 61 13.20 1.49 -22.60
C TYR A 61 12.78 0.71 -21.35
N ALA A 62 13.33 -0.50 -21.13
CA ALA A 62 13.05 -1.30 -19.96
C ALA A 62 13.31 -0.50 -18.66
N PRO A 63 12.47 -0.65 -17.62
CA PRO A 63 12.69 0.05 -16.37
C PRO A 63 13.99 -0.41 -15.70
N LEU A 64 14.58 0.48 -14.91
CA LEU A 64 15.59 0.17 -13.91
C LEU A 64 14.94 0.35 -12.54
N VAL A 65 15.17 -0.58 -11.62
CA VAL A 65 14.50 -0.61 -10.32
C VAL A 65 15.52 -0.44 -9.21
N HIS A 66 15.47 0.65 -8.47
CA HIS A 66 16.16 0.71 -7.18
C HIS A 66 15.37 -0.09 -6.16
N LEU A 67 16.00 -1.11 -5.60
CA LEU A 67 15.51 -1.77 -4.38
C LEU A 67 15.85 -0.88 -3.17
N ALA A 68 15.10 -1.01 -2.07
CA ALA A 68 15.42 -0.26 -0.87
C ALA A 68 16.81 -0.63 -0.33
N GLU A 69 17.56 0.34 0.20
CA GLU A 69 18.92 0.17 0.73
C GLU A 69 18.97 -0.82 1.90
N ASP A 70 17.88 -0.94 2.65
CA ASP A 70 17.68 -1.84 3.78
C ASP A 70 16.64 -2.94 3.49
N GLU A 71 16.44 -3.28 2.22
CA GLU A 71 15.66 -4.44 1.81
C GLU A 71 16.34 -5.76 2.25
N ILE A 72 15.52 -6.73 2.62
CA ILE A 72 15.96 -8.10 2.94
C ILE A 72 15.15 -9.18 2.20
N HIS A 73 14.02 -8.83 1.60
CA HIS A 73 13.20 -9.68 0.74
C HIS A 73 13.51 -9.34 -0.71
N TRP A 74 14.46 -10.07 -1.28
CA TRP A 74 14.95 -9.83 -2.64
C TRP A 74 14.04 -10.49 -3.68
N PRO A 75 14.15 -10.12 -4.98
CA PRO A 75 13.37 -10.76 -6.05
C PRO A 75 13.45 -12.29 -5.98
N SER A 76 12.35 -12.99 -6.27
CA SER A 76 12.24 -14.44 -6.04
C SER A 76 11.96 -15.22 -7.31
N VAL A 77 12.34 -16.50 -7.30
CA VAL A 77 12.06 -17.46 -8.38
C VAL A 77 10.76 -18.19 -8.06
N MET A 78 9.83 -18.26 -9.03
CA MET A 78 8.54 -18.95 -8.84
C MET A 78 8.71 -20.44 -8.52
N ASP A 79 9.60 -21.14 -9.21
CA ASP A 79 9.85 -22.57 -8.95
C ASP A 79 10.33 -22.82 -7.51
N GLU A 80 11.25 -21.99 -7.00
CA GLU A 80 11.72 -22.06 -5.62
C GLU A 80 10.55 -21.82 -4.63
N HIS A 81 9.71 -20.82 -4.90
CA HIS A 81 8.52 -20.54 -4.11
C HIS A 81 7.55 -21.74 -4.06
N LEU A 82 7.35 -22.44 -5.19
CA LEU A 82 6.48 -23.62 -5.27
C LEU A 82 7.02 -24.82 -4.49
N VAL A 83 8.35 -24.97 -4.37
CA VAL A 83 8.97 -26.01 -3.52
C VAL A 83 8.62 -25.81 -2.05
N HIS A 84 8.50 -24.56 -1.61
CA HIS A 84 8.26 -24.18 -0.21
C HIS A 84 6.79 -23.94 0.14
N THR A 85 5.89 -24.13 -0.82
CA THR A 85 4.44 -24.00 -0.60
C THR A 85 3.71 -25.31 -0.87
N LYS A 86 2.46 -25.38 -0.42
CA LYS A 86 1.54 -26.49 -0.68
C LYS A 86 0.16 -25.93 -0.97
N PRO A 87 -0.54 -26.44 -1.99
CA PRO A 87 -1.90 -25.99 -2.29
C PRO A 87 -2.91 -26.48 -1.25
N TYR A 88 -3.72 -25.53 -0.75
CA TYR A 88 -4.88 -25.77 0.11
C TYR A 88 -6.11 -25.14 -0.52
N VAL A 89 -7.24 -25.82 -0.45
CA VAL A 89 -8.56 -25.20 -0.63
C VAL A 89 -8.99 -24.70 0.74
N ASP A 90 -8.91 -23.39 0.94
CA ASP A 90 -8.95 -22.74 2.25
C ASP A 90 -7.92 -23.31 3.25
N PHE A 91 -8.35 -24.22 4.12
CA PHE A 91 -7.52 -24.85 5.15
C PHE A 91 -7.47 -26.38 5.01
N LYS A 92 -7.93 -26.92 3.87
CA LYS A 92 -7.88 -28.35 3.55
C LYS A 92 -6.85 -28.59 2.45
N PRO A 93 -5.85 -29.45 2.66
CA PRO A 93 -4.85 -29.74 1.62
C PRO A 93 -5.51 -30.44 0.43
N VAL A 94 -5.05 -30.15 -0.78
CA VAL A 94 -5.43 -30.90 -1.99
C VAL A 94 -4.91 -32.36 -1.93
N PRO A 95 -5.37 -33.27 -2.80
CA PRO A 95 -4.87 -34.65 -2.88
C PRO A 95 -3.35 -34.74 -2.96
N LYS A 96 -2.76 -35.78 -2.36
CA LYS A 96 -1.29 -35.90 -2.16
C LYS A 96 -0.48 -35.83 -3.45
N ASP A 97 -1.02 -36.37 -4.53
CA ASP A 97 -0.45 -36.38 -5.87
C ASP A 97 -0.43 -34.99 -6.54
N GLU A 98 -1.10 -34.01 -5.96
CA GLU A 98 -1.22 -32.64 -6.48
C GLU A 98 -0.58 -31.58 -5.56
N GLN A 99 0.10 -32.02 -4.48
CA GLN A 99 0.69 -31.11 -3.48
C GLN A 99 2.03 -30.48 -3.88
N HIS A 100 2.57 -30.86 -5.04
CA HIS A 100 3.87 -30.40 -5.53
C HIS A 100 3.76 -29.89 -6.98
N PRO A 101 2.93 -28.87 -7.23
CA PRO A 101 2.84 -28.29 -8.56
C PRO A 101 4.14 -27.58 -8.94
N THR A 102 4.35 -27.45 -10.23
CA THR A 102 5.43 -26.68 -10.86
C THR A 102 4.82 -25.55 -11.68
N VAL A 103 5.64 -24.64 -12.20
CA VAL A 103 5.16 -23.60 -13.13
C VAL A 103 4.50 -24.15 -14.42
N TRP A 104 4.68 -25.44 -14.71
CA TRP A 104 4.17 -26.13 -15.90
C TRP A 104 2.74 -26.68 -15.74
N ASP A 105 2.30 -26.97 -14.53
CA ASP A 105 1.02 -27.61 -14.23
C ASP A 105 0.21 -26.87 -13.15
N LEU A 106 0.72 -25.76 -12.59
CA LEU A 106 0.04 -24.98 -11.54
C LEU A 106 -1.40 -24.58 -11.90
N GLY A 107 -1.68 -24.31 -13.18
CA GLY A 107 -3.01 -23.99 -13.68
C GLY A 107 -4.03 -25.14 -13.55
N ASP A 108 -3.56 -26.39 -13.45
CA ASP A 108 -4.44 -27.56 -13.31
C ASP A 108 -5.14 -27.60 -11.94
N LEU A 109 -4.60 -26.88 -10.95
CA LEU A 109 -5.24 -26.72 -9.64
C LEU A 109 -6.61 -26.04 -9.76
N ASN A 110 -6.87 -25.27 -10.81
CA ASN A 110 -8.15 -24.58 -11.03
C ASN A 110 -9.38 -25.51 -11.06
N LYS A 111 -9.18 -26.82 -11.21
CA LYS A 111 -10.24 -27.84 -11.09
C LYS A 111 -10.87 -27.90 -9.69
N HIS A 112 -10.19 -27.38 -8.66
CA HIS A 112 -10.68 -27.35 -7.29
C HIS A 112 -11.40 -26.04 -6.96
N ASP A 113 -12.62 -26.15 -6.43
CA ASP A 113 -13.42 -25.03 -5.89
C ASP A 113 -13.48 -23.77 -6.77
N GLY A 114 -13.65 -23.98 -8.09
CA GLY A 114 -13.69 -22.90 -9.07
C GLY A 114 -12.38 -22.14 -9.24
N GLY A 115 -11.27 -22.59 -8.65
CA GLY A 115 -9.91 -22.07 -8.83
C GLY A 115 -9.56 -20.79 -8.06
N LEU A 116 -10.54 -20.06 -7.51
CA LEU A 116 -10.29 -18.78 -6.82
C LEU A 116 -10.04 -18.91 -5.31
N HIS A 117 -10.33 -20.08 -4.71
CA HIS A 117 -10.18 -20.33 -3.27
C HIS A 117 -9.04 -21.28 -2.93
N ILE A 118 -8.03 -21.33 -3.80
CA ILE A 118 -6.81 -22.13 -3.63
C ILE A 118 -5.69 -21.22 -3.13
N TYR A 119 -4.96 -21.67 -2.12
CA TYR A 119 -3.89 -20.92 -1.46
C TYR A 119 -2.59 -21.74 -1.52
N LEU A 120 -1.51 -21.14 -2.00
CA LEU A 120 -0.17 -21.71 -1.95
C LEU A 120 0.43 -21.48 -0.56
N GLN A 121 -0.02 -22.26 0.40
CA GLN A 121 0.34 -22.09 1.80
C GLN A 121 1.79 -22.52 2.07
N SER A 122 2.54 -21.68 2.78
CA SER A 122 3.89 -21.93 3.26
C SER A 122 3.99 -23.24 4.05
N ARG A 123 5.05 -23.99 3.78
CA ARG A 123 5.43 -25.20 4.54
C ARG A 123 6.17 -24.86 5.82
N ASP A 124 6.72 -23.65 5.91
CA ASP A 124 7.54 -23.17 7.01
C ASP A 124 6.79 -22.12 7.84
N ASP A 125 7.15 -21.95 9.11
CA ASP A 125 6.60 -20.87 9.93
C ASP A 125 7.19 -19.52 9.48
N VAL A 126 6.32 -18.68 8.92
CA VAL A 126 6.66 -17.38 8.33
C VAL A 126 7.31 -16.42 9.34
N MET A 127 7.02 -16.61 10.63
CA MET A 127 7.61 -15.82 11.73
C MET A 127 9.10 -16.11 11.95
N THR A 128 9.63 -17.19 11.39
CA THR A 128 11.05 -17.56 11.50
C THR A 128 11.91 -16.95 10.40
N SER A 129 11.31 -16.22 9.45
CA SER A 129 11.99 -15.64 8.28
C SER A 129 12.85 -16.65 7.53
N PRO A 130 12.25 -17.75 7.02
CA PRO A 130 13.00 -18.80 6.33
C PRO A 130 13.74 -18.22 5.10
N ALA A 131 14.90 -18.81 4.77
CA ALA A 131 15.83 -18.25 3.79
C ALA A 131 15.20 -18.00 2.40
N TRP A 132 14.30 -18.88 1.95
CA TRP A 132 13.61 -18.76 0.65
C TRP A 132 12.70 -17.51 0.56
N MET A 133 12.16 -17.05 1.70
CA MET A 133 11.37 -15.80 1.77
C MET A 133 12.26 -14.56 1.66
N LEU A 134 13.50 -14.64 2.13
CA LEU A 134 14.48 -13.57 1.98
C LEU A 134 15.06 -13.54 0.57
N SER A 135 15.25 -14.72 -0.06
CA SER A 135 15.80 -14.83 -1.42
C SER A 135 17.16 -14.11 -1.58
N ALA A 136 18.00 -14.10 -0.55
CA ALA A 136 19.25 -13.30 -0.52
C ALA A 136 20.22 -13.63 -1.68
N HIS A 137 20.21 -14.86 -2.18
CA HIS A 137 20.96 -15.28 -3.36
C HIS A 137 20.51 -14.60 -4.66
N ASN A 138 19.32 -14.01 -4.69
CA ASN A 138 18.76 -13.31 -5.84
C ASN A 138 19.04 -11.80 -5.84
N MET A 139 19.81 -11.29 -4.88
CA MET A 139 20.17 -9.88 -4.84
C MET A 139 20.85 -9.46 -6.18
N PRO A 140 20.42 -8.35 -6.83
CA PRO A 140 21.00 -7.92 -8.08
C PRO A 140 22.50 -7.58 -7.95
N VAL A 141 23.32 -8.19 -8.80
CA VAL A 141 24.78 -7.95 -8.82
C VAL A 141 25.16 -7.19 -10.10
N PRO A 142 25.83 -6.02 -10.01
CA PRO A 142 26.31 -5.30 -11.19
C PRO A 142 27.33 -6.14 -11.97
N PRO A 143 27.36 -6.03 -13.30
CA PRO A 143 28.38 -6.71 -14.10
C PRO A 143 29.79 -6.25 -13.66
N PRO A 144 30.80 -7.14 -13.74
CA PRO A 144 32.17 -6.79 -13.39
C PRO A 144 32.63 -5.59 -14.24
N ALA A 145 33.27 -4.61 -13.59
CA ALA A 145 33.78 -3.44 -14.28
C ALA A 145 34.82 -3.87 -15.34
N THR A 146 34.60 -3.51 -16.60
CA THR A 146 35.59 -3.70 -17.66
C THR A 146 36.82 -2.83 -17.35
N PRO A 147 38.06 -3.34 -17.46
CA PRO A 147 39.28 -2.58 -17.12
C PRO A 147 39.61 -1.39 -18.04
N GLU A 148 38.73 -0.93 -18.93
CA GLU A 148 39.09 0.05 -19.97
C GLU A 148 38.27 1.33 -19.88
N GLY A 149 39.00 2.44 -19.65
CA GLY A 149 38.51 3.80 -19.76
C GLY A 149 39.01 4.71 -18.64
N ASN A 150 40.32 4.96 -18.58
CA ASN A 150 40.85 6.12 -17.87
C ASN A 150 40.22 7.37 -18.46
N GLU A 151 39.15 7.87 -17.86
CA GLU A 151 38.76 9.27 -18.02
C GLU A 151 39.88 10.11 -17.40
N THR A 152 40.66 10.72 -18.27
CA THR A 152 41.68 11.72 -17.95
C THR A 152 41.01 12.93 -17.33
N ASP A 153 40.79 12.91 -16.02
CA ASP A 153 40.54 14.13 -15.26
C ASP A 153 41.86 14.91 -15.16
N SER A 154 41.87 16.01 -15.91
CA SER A 154 42.98 16.96 -15.97
C SER A 154 43.37 17.43 -14.57
N ALA A 155 44.68 17.37 -14.31
CA ALA A 155 45.29 17.85 -13.09
C ALA A 155 44.99 19.35 -12.85
N ALA A 156 44.50 19.67 -11.65
CA ALA A 156 44.58 21.00 -11.05
C ALA A 156 44.77 20.87 -9.52
N PRO A 157 45.42 21.85 -8.86
CA PRO A 157 46.36 21.57 -7.78
C PRO A 157 45.74 21.43 -6.40
N LYS A 158 46.51 20.78 -5.51
CA LYS A 158 46.24 20.51 -4.10
C LYS A 158 45.81 21.78 -3.35
N GLY A 159 44.57 21.76 -2.85
CA GLY A 159 44.04 22.69 -1.84
C GLY A 159 43.50 21.89 -0.65
N GLU A 160 43.83 22.34 0.55
CA GLU A 160 43.72 21.63 1.82
C GLU A 160 42.27 21.40 2.32
N GLY A 161 42.04 20.18 2.82
CA GLY A 161 41.28 19.88 4.04
C GLY A 161 39.89 20.48 4.27
N LYS A 162 38.85 19.81 3.78
CA LYS A 162 37.56 19.67 4.51
C LYS A 162 37.06 18.23 4.40
N ARG A 163 36.80 17.57 5.54
CA ARG A 163 36.08 16.28 5.61
C ARG A 163 34.64 16.51 5.14
N GLY A 164 34.42 16.41 3.83
CA GLY A 164 33.07 16.25 3.28
C GLY A 164 32.60 14.82 3.51
N GLU A 165 31.34 14.64 3.90
CA GLU A 165 30.66 13.34 3.79
C GLU A 165 30.92 12.78 2.39
N LYS A 166 31.46 11.55 2.31
CA LYS A 166 31.62 10.85 1.05
C LYS A 166 30.22 10.60 0.50
N ARG A 167 29.74 11.49 -0.37
CA ARG A 167 28.49 11.32 -1.11
C ARG A 167 28.60 10.01 -1.88
N LYS A 168 27.84 8.98 -1.45
CA LYS A 168 27.84 7.64 -2.05
C LYS A 168 27.57 7.82 -3.55
N LYS A 169 28.53 7.49 -4.42
CA LYS A 169 28.35 7.59 -5.87
C LYS A 169 27.34 6.51 -6.26
N ILE A 170 26.12 6.91 -6.60
CA ILE A 170 25.06 5.98 -7.02
C ILE A 170 25.51 5.34 -8.35
N SER A 171 25.64 4.02 -8.36
CA SER A 171 25.91 3.27 -9.60
C SER A 171 24.71 3.44 -10.53
N LYS A 172 24.97 3.86 -11.77
CA LYS A 172 23.95 3.91 -12.84
C LYS A 172 23.89 2.63 -13.66
N ILE A 173 24.77 1.67 -13.36
CA ILE A 173 24.80 0.36 -14.01
C ILE A 173 23.97 -0.57 -13.14
N GLY A 174 22.86 -1.06 -13.69
CA GLY A 174 21.98 -2.00 -13.01
C GLY A 174 22.57 -3.42 -13.00
N GLY A 175 22.30 -4.15 -11.93
CA GLY A 175 22.74 -5.51 -11.72
C GLY A 175 21.75 -6.56 -12.19
N ARG A 176 22.27 -7.75 -12.49
CA ARG A 176 21.47 -8.92 -12.85
C ARG A 176 21.05 -9.64 -11.57
N SER A 177 19.75 -9.92 -11.43
CA SER A 177 19.24 -10.89 -10.45
C SER A 177 19.12 -12.27 -11.11
N PRO A 178 19.47 -13.37 -10.42
CA PRO A 178 19.10 -14.73 -10.82
C PRO A 178 17.59 -14.96 -10.94
N ALA A 179 16.76 -14.21 -10.21
CA ALA A 179 15.31 -14.25 -10.37
C ALA A 179 14.87 -13.54 -11.66
N PRO A 180 14.09 -14.19 -12.53
CA PRO A 180 13.63 -13.58 -13.77
C PRO A 180 12.47 -12.61 -13.52
N VAL A 181 12.44 -11.51 -14.27
CA VAL A 181 11.25 -10.65 -14.39
C VAL A 181 10.33 -11.20 -15.47
N VAL A 182 9.02 -11.14 -15.27
CA VAL A 182 8.07 -11.52 -16.32
C VAL A 182 7.72 -10.29 -17.15
N LEU A 183 8.02 -10.35 -18.44
CA LEU A 183 7.65 -9.32 -19.41
C LEU A 183 6.46 -9.81 -20.25
N THR A 184 5.33 -9.13 -20.16
CA THR A 184 4.15 -9.43 -20.98
C THR A 184 3.82 -8.24 -21.88
N VAL A 185 3.90 -8.45 -23.18
CA VAL A 185 3.58 -7.45 -24.20
C VAL A 185 2.15 -7.64 -24.69
N VAL A 186 1.37 -6.56 -24.68
CA VAL A 186 -0.01 -6.53 -25.12
C VAL A 186 -0.13 -5.55 -26.28
N ASP A 187 -0.41 -6.09 -27.47
CA ASP A 187 -0.73 -5.29 -28.66
C ASP A 187 -2.17 -4.82 -28.60
N LYS A 188 -2.38 -3.51 -28.65
CA LYS A 188 -3.70 -2.86 -28.61
C LYS A 188 -4.16 -2.40 -29.99
N GLY A 189 -3.40 -2.70 -31.06
CA GLY A 189 -3.64 -2.16 -32.39
C GLY A 189 -3.18 -0.70 -32.52
N ASP A 190 -3.27 -0.16 -33.73
CA ASP A 190 -2.91 1.24 -34.06
C ASP A 190 -1.52 1.68 -33.56
N GLY A 191 -0.58 0.72 -33.54
CA GLY A 191 0.78 0.91 -33.06
C GLY A 191 0.90 1.13 -31.55
N VAL A 192 -0.15 0.87 -30.77
CA VAL A 192 -0.14 0.98 -29.31
C VAL A 192 0.24 -0.36 -28.69
N ILE A 193 1.27 -0.34 -27.84
CA ILE A 193 1.75 -1.51 -27.10
C ILE A 193 1.78 -1.16 -25.61
N LEU A 194 1.25 -2.06 -24.77
CA LEU A 194 1.47 -2.03 -23.33
C LEU A 194 2.48 -3.11 -22.96
N ALA A 195 3.62 -2.72 -22.40
CA ALA A 195 4.64 -3.63 -21.89
C ALA A 195 4.53 -3.70 -20.36
N PHE A 196 4.08 -4.84 -19.85
CA PHE A 196 3.96 -5.14 -18.44
C PHE A 196 5.23 -5.81 -17.94
N TRP A 197 5.83 -5.25 -16.89
CA TRP A 197 6.95 -5.83 -16.17
C TRP A 197 6.47 -6.25 -14.79
N PHE A 198 6.39 -7.55 -14.53
CA PHE A 198 5.96 -8.13 -13.26
C PHE A 198 7.16 -8.60 -12.44
N TYR A 199 7.19 -8.19 -11.18
CA TYR A 199 8.22 -8.49 -10.22
C TYR A 199 7.62 -9.41 -9.16
N PHE A 200 8.29 -10.54 -8.91
CA PHE A 200 7.84 -11.53 -7.95
C PHE A 200 8.76 -11.53 -6.73
N TYR A 201 8.15 -11.59 -5.55
CA TYR A 201 8.84 -11.79 -4.27
C TYR A 201 8.15 -12.92 -3.53
N SER A 202 8.90 -13.74 -2.80
CA SER A 202 8.35 -14.86 -2.02
C SER A 202 7.63 -14.41 -0.76
N TYR A 203 7.82 -13.17 -0.34
CA TYR A 203 7.23 -12.62 0.86
C TYR A 203 7.08 -11.11 0.77
N ASN A 204 5.97 -10.60 1.28
CA ASN A 204 5.71 -9.19 1.47
C ASN A 204 5.73 -8.88 2.97
N LEU A 205 6.66 -8.03 3.40
CA LEU A 205 6.67 -7.51 4.76
C LEU A 205 5.85 -6.22 4.79
N GLY A 206 4.66 -6.30 5.36
CA GLY A 206 3.72 -5.20 5.39
C GLY A 206 4.19 -4.01 6.23
N ASN A 207 3.50 -2.88 6.07
CA ASN A 207 3.89 -1.63 6.71
C ASN A 207 3.59 -1.59 8.21
N SER A 208 4.30 -0.71 8.91
CA SER A 208 4.17 -0.57 10.36
C SER A 208 3.41 0.68 10.76
N VAL A 209 2.44 0.53 11.65
CA VAL A 209 1.72 1.62 12.33
C VAL A 209 2.19 1.67 13.79
N PHE A 210 2.79 2.79 14.21
CA PHE A 210 3.38 2.95 15.55
C PHE A 210 4.34 1.82 15.96
N GLY A 211 5.11 1.29 15.00
CA GLY A 211 6.06 0.19 15.22
C GLY A 211 5.45 -1.21 15.24
N VAL A 212 4.15 -1.34 14.95
CA VAL A 212 3.45 -2.62 14.81
C VAL A 212 3.19 -2.89 13.33
N GLY A 213 3.73 -3.98 12.78
CA GLY A 213 3.58 -4.36 11.37
C GLY A 213 2.20 -4.95 11.05
N PHE A 214 1.69 -4.68 9.84
CA PHE A 214 0.41 -5.15 9.31
C PHE A 214 0.49 -5.40 7.80
N GLY A 215 -0.27 -6.37 7.30
CA GLY A 215 -0.36 -6.67 5.86
C GLY A 215 0.75 -7.60 5.35
N ASP A 216 1.35 -8.39 6.23
CA ASP A 216 2.31 -9.42 5.82
C ASP A 216 1.60 -10.52 5.04
N HIS A 217 2.21 -10.97 3.95
CA HIS A 217 1.71 -12.12 3.22
C HIS A 217 2.83 -12.88 2.51
N VAL A 218 2.63 -14.19 2.37
CA VAL A 218 3.47 -15.03 1.53
C VAL A 218 3.17 -14.72 0.08
N GLY A 219 4.22 -14.67 -0.74
CA GLY A 219 4.21 -14.30 -2.15
C GLY A 219 3.78 -12.85 -2.40
N ASP A 220 4.33 -12.25 -3.45
CA ASP A 220 3.99 -10.89 -3.84
C ASP A 220 4.20 -10.64 -5.32
N TRP A 221 3.25 -9.91 -5.92
CA TRP A 221 3.24 -9.58 -7.34
C TRP A 221 3.06 -8.08 -7.53
N GLU A 222 4.16 -7.42 -7.83
CA GLU A 222 4.22 -6.00 -8.20
C GLU A 222 4.42 -5.84 -9.70
N HIS A 223 4.00 -4.70 -10.26
CA HIS A 223 4.16 -4.49 -11.70
C HIS A 223 4.26 -3.02 -12.12
N SER A 224 5.00 -2.80 -13.20
CA SER A 224 5.00 -1.53 -13.93
C SER A 224 4.57 -1.73 -15.37
N VAL A 225 3.94 -0.72 -15.97
CA VAL A 225 3.47 -0.79 -17.35
C VAL A 225 3.97 0.40 -18.14
N MET A 226 4.69 0.15 -19.22
CA MET A 226 5.09 1.16 -20.18
C MET A 226 4.17 1.11 -21.40
N LYS A 227 3.56 2.24 -21.73
CA LYS A 227 2.81 2.42 -22.98
C LYS A 227 3.72 2.99 -24.05
N PHE A 228 3.71 2.34 -25.20
CA PHE A 228 4.32 2.82 -26.42
C PHE A 228 3.28 3.15 -27.46
N ARG A 229 3.58 4.14 -28.30
CA ARG A 229 2.84 4.44 -29.52
C ARG A 229 3.83 4.54 -30.67
N ASN A 230 3.70 3.67 -31.66
CA ASN A 230 4.60 3.57 -32.80
C ASN A 230 6.08 3.46 -32.36
N GLY A 231 6.34 2.69 -31.30
CA GLY A 231 7.69 2.50 -30.72
C GLY A 231 8.20 3.63 -29.83
N VAL A 232 7.44 4.71 -29.62
CA VAL A 232 7.81 5.83 -28.75
C VAL A 232 7.14 5.68 -27.37
N PRO A 233 7.89 5.73 -26.25
CA PRO A 233 7.30 5.65 -24.91
C PRO A 233 6.47 6.91 -24.58
N GLU A 234 5.23 6.71 -24.13
CA GLU A 234 4.25 7.78 -23.87
C GLU A 234 4.04 7.97 -22.35
N THR A 235 3.74 6.88 -21.64
CA THR A 235 3.26 6.90 -20.25
C THR A 235 3.73 5.64 -19.52
N MET A 236 4.08 5.79 -18.25
CA MET A 236 4.43 4.69 -17.36
C MET A 236 3.48 4.64 -16.15
N PHE A 237 2.94 3.46 -15.87
CA PHE A 237 2.17 3.19 -14.66
C PHE A 237 3.01 2.37 -13.66
N LEU A 238 2.92 2.72 -12.38
CA LEU A 238 3.59 2.05 -11.27
C LEU A 238 2.52 1.53 -10.29
N SER A 239 2.52 0.24 -10.00
CA SER A 239 1.60 -0.36 -9.01
C SER A 239 1.95 0.06 -7.60
N GLN A 240 0.91 0.31 -6.80
CA GLN A 240 1.02 0.68 -5.38
C GLN A 240 -0.08 -0.06 -4.64
N HIS A 241 0.27 -1.20 -4.04
CA HIS A 241 -0.68 -2.09 -3.38
C HIS A 241 -1.85 -2.47 -4.33
N THR A 242 -3.09 -2.13 -3.96
CA THR A 242 -4.29 -2.39 -4.76
C THR A 242 -4.49 -1.40 -5.93
N GLY A 243 -3.68 -0.35 -6.01
CA GLY A 243 -3.80 0.72 -6.99
C GLY A 243 -2.48 1.03 -7.70
N GLY A 244 -2.27 2.31 -7.97
CA GLY A 244 -1.06 2.79 -8.62
C GLY A 244 -1.21 4.17 -9.24
N ARG A 245 -0.13 4.67 -9.83
CA ARG A 245 -0.06 6.01 -10.41
C ARG A 245 0.58 5.98 -11.78
N ALA A 246 0.05 6.80 -12.69
CA ALA A 246 0.58 6.98 -14.03
C ALA A 246 1.33 8.31 -14.16
N TYR A 247 2.42 8.29 -14.92
CA TYR A 247 3.27 9.43 -15.20
C TYR A 247 3.56 9.50 -16.69
N THR A 248 3.63 10.70 -17.26
CA THR A 248 4.15 10.83 -18.63
C THR A 248 5.59 10.34 -18.64
N PHE A 249 6.00 9.68 -19.72
CA PHE A 249 7.36 9.20 -19.84
C PHE A 249 8.38 10.33 -19.62
N GLY A 250 8.09 11.53 -20.14
CA GLY A 250 8.92 12.72 -19.95
C GLY A 250 9.13 13.13 -18.49
N ALA A 251 8.17 12.86 -17.59
CA ALA A 251 8.26 13.23 -16.17
C ALA A 251 9.24 12.34 -15.38
N MET A 252 9.44 11.09 -15.79
CA MET A 252 10.20 10.08 -15.04
C MET A 252 11.70 10.42 -14.96
N GLU A 253 12.36 10.08 -13.86
CA GLU A 253 13.82 10.01 -13.80
C GLU A 253 14.33 8.93 -14.77
N LYS A 254 15.50 9.14 -15.39
CA LYS A 254 16.08 8.18 -16.36
C LYS A 254 17.59 8.06 -16.23
N TYR A 255 18.10 6.85 -16.43
CA TYR A 255 19.51 6.62 -16.75
C TYR A 255 19.62 6.24 -18.22
N GLY A 256 20.21 7.13 -19.02
CA GLY A 256 20.13 7.03 -20.48
C GLY A 256 18.69 7.12 -20.95
N LYS A 257 18.22 6.11 -21.70
CA LYS A 257 16.83 6.01 -22.16
C LYS A 257 15.89 5.36 -21.15
N ARG A 258 16.43 4.71 -20.13
CA ARG A 258 15.67 3.80 -19.27
C ARG A 258 15.09 4.53 -18.07
N PRO A 259 13.77 4.43 -17.80
CA PRO A 259 13.16 5.06 -16.63
C PRO A 259 13.64 4.39 -15.35
N VAL A 260 13.83 5.19 -14.30
CA VAL A 260 14.21 4.73 -12.97
C VAL A 260 12.98 4.73 -12.08
N ILE A 261 12.73 3.60 -11.43
CA ILE A 261 11.65 3.42 -10.46
C ILE A 261 12.22 2.86 -9.17
N TYR A 262 11.44 2.96 -8.08
CA TYR A 262 11.88 2.61 -6.74
C TYR A 262 10.90 1.63 -6.11
N SER A 263 11.40 0.48 -5.68
CA SER A 263 10.65 -0.51 -4.89
C SER A 263 10.69 -0.12 -3.43
N ALA A 264 9.51 -0.10 -2.79
CA ALA A 264 9.39 0.16 -1.36
C ALA A 264 9.94 -0.99 -0.54
N LYS A 265 10.52 -0.66 0.61
CA LYS A 265 11.01 -1.65 1.56
C LYS A 265 9.89 -2.57 2.03
N GLY A 266 10.05 -3.87 1.83
CA GLY A 266 9.17 -4.91 2.35
C GLY A 266 7.83 -5.04 1.64
N SER A 267 7.16 -3.91 1.35
CA SER A 267 5.88 -3.88 0.66
C SER A 267 5.99 -3.97 -0.87
N HIS A 268 7.20 -3.74 -1.39
CA HIS A 268 7.59 -3.73 -2.81
C HIS A 268 6.81 -2.81 -3.77
N ALA A 269 5.85 -2.04 -3.25
CA ALA A 269 5.10 -1.06 -4.01
C ALA A 269 6.04 -0.11 -4.77
N LEU A 270 5.66 0.26 -5.99
CA LEU A 270 6.53 0.96 -6.94
C LEU A 270 6.25 2.46 -6.99
N TYR A 271 7.32 3.24 -6.92
CA TYR A 271 7.27 4.70 -6.88
C TYR A 271 8.25 5.34 -7.87
N ALA A 272 7.93 6.57 -8.28
CA ALA A 272 8.76 7.34 -9.21
C ALA A 272 9.88 8.12 -8.50
N THR A 273 9.90 8.12 -7.16
CA THR A 273 10.82 8.91 -6.33
C THR A 273 11.33 8.11 -5.14
N PRO A 274 12.52 8.41 -4.63
CA PRO A 274 12.97 7.93 -3.32
C PRO A 274 12.29 8.70 -2.19
N GLY A 275 12.40 8.20 -0.96
CA GLY A 275 11.92 8.83 0.27
C GLY A 275 10.59 8.28 0.78
N ILE A 276 9.93 9.04 1.64
CA ILE A 276 8.66 8.66 2.26
C ILE A 276 7.53 8.78 1.24
N GLN A 277 6.79 7.70 1.05
CA GLN A 277 5.65 7.62 0.15
C GLN A 277 4.38 7.43 1.00
N ALA A 278 3.75 8.54 1.37
CA ALA A 278 2.54 8.49 2.17
C ALA A 278 1.35 8.01 1.33
N TYR A 279 0.69 6.94 1.76
CA TYR A 279 -0.56 6.48 1.16
C TYR A 279 -1.58 6.19 2.29
N ILE A 280 -2.76 6.80 2.14
CA ILE A 280 -4.01 6.62 2.94
C ILE A 280 -3.87 6.71 4.47
N LEU A 281 -4.38 7.82 5.01
CA LEU A 281 -4.88 8.16 6.36
C LEU A 281 -4.44 9.59 6.71
N PRO A 282 -5.20 10.36 7.52
CA PRO A 282 -4.68 11.62 8.04
C PRO A 282 -3.37 11.36 8.78
N PHE A 283 -2.40 12.25 8.59
CA PHE A 283 -1.07 12.24 9.24
C PHE A 283 -0.02 11.23 8.73
N ALA A 284 -0.18 10.58 7.58
CA ALA A 284 0.84 9.68 6.99
C ALA A 284 1.26 8.52 7.91
N ILE A 285 0.29 7.98 8.67
CA ILE A 285 0.51 6.92 9.66
C ILE A 285 0.94 5.61 8.99
N LEU A 286 0.42 5.33 7.80
CA LEU A 286 0.92 4.31 6.88
C LEU A 286 1.71 5.01 5.76
N HIS A 287 2.94 4.57 5.56
CA HIS A 287 3.78 5.07 4.49
C HIS A 287 4.76 3.97 4.07
N ASP A 288 5.05 3.95 2.77
CA ASP A 288 6.19 3.23 2.26
C ASP A 288 7.44 4.10 2.37
N THR A 289 8.60 3.44 2.33
CA THR A 289 9.89 4.11 2.21
C THR A 289 10.66 3.50 1.05
N THR A 290 11.12 4.37 0.15
CA THR A 290 11.96 4.02 -0.99
C THR A 290 13.34 4.67 -0.87
N SER A 291 14.38 4.08 -1.45
CA SER A 291 15.74 4.63 -1.39
C SER A 291 16.60 4.16 -2.56
N HIS A 292 17.81 4.73 -2.69
CA HIS A 292 18.77 4.36 -3.73
C HIS A 292 19.61 3.13 -3.31
N GLY A 293 18.95 2.02 -2.97
CA GLY A 293 19.63 0.76 -2.72
C GLY A 293 20.15 0.11 -4.01
N PRO A 294 20.41 -1.20 -4.02
CA PRO A 294 20.87 -1.91 -5.20
C PRO A 294 20.02 -1.59 -6.44
N LEU A 295 20.68 -1.21 -7.54
CA LEU A 295 20.01 -0.95 -8.81
C LEU A 295 19.87 -2.28 -9.54
N TRP A 296 18.64 -2.70 -9.77
CA TRP A 296 18.29 -3.88 -10.55
C TRP A 296 18.02 -3.52 -12.01
N ASP A 297 18.55 -4.36 -12.90
CA ASP A 297 18.25 -4.35 -14.32
C ASP A 297 17.36 -5.55 -14.72
N PRO A 298 16.02 -5.36 -14.79
CA PRO A 298 15.07 -6.34 -15.30
C PRO A 298 15.38 -6.92 -16.69
N ALA A 299 16.09 -6.19 -17.55
CA ALA A 299 16.35 -6.63 -18.92
C ALA A 299 17.49 -7.68 -19.01
N LEU A 300 18.26 -7.87 -17.92
CA LEU A 300 19.36 -8.86 -17.88
C LEU A 300 18.90 -10.28 -17.56
N ASN A 301 17.63 -10.47 -17.16
CA ASN A 301 17.05 -11.78 -16.89
C ASN A 301 15.51 -11.69 -16.99
N VAL A 302 14.97 -11.99 -18.18
CA VAL A 302 13.55 -11.82 -18.48
C VAL A 302 12.94 -13.09 -19.02
N MET A 303 11.71 -13.36 -18.59
CA MET A 303 10.83 -14.37 -19.15
C MET A 303 9.72 -13.65 -19.91
N SER A 304 9.77 -13.65 -21.23
CA SER A 304 8.94 -12.79 -22.08
C SER A 304 7.80 -13.51 -22.79
N TYR A 305 6.66 -12.81 -22.90
CA TYR A 305 5.41 -13.32 -23.47
C TYR A 305 4.68 -12.23 -24.26
N HIS A 306 3.85 -12.68 -25.19
CA HIS A 306 2.76 -11.91 -25.76
C HIS A 306 1.45 -12.32 -25.10
N TYR A 307 0.57 -11.35 -24.82
CA TYR A 307 -0.77 -11.61 -24.33
C TYR A 307 -1.81 -11.03 -25.29
N THR A 308 -2.71 -11.89 -25.74
CA THR A 308 -3.88 -11.52 -26.54
C THR A 308 -5.09 -11.52 -25.62
N SER A 309 -5.67 -10.34 -25.37
CA SER A 309 -6.90 -10.22 -24.58
C SER A 309 -8.12 -10.74 -25.37
N PRO A 310 -9.19 -11.14 -24.67
CA PRO A 310 -10.51 -11.34 -25.31
C PRO A 310 -10.94 -10.08 -26.09
N GLU A 311 -11.76 -10.26 -27.14
CA GLU A 311 -12.20 -9.16 -28.02
C GLU A 311 -12.99 -8.07 -27.29
N ASP A 312 -13.75 -8.46 -26.26
CA ASP A 312 -14.53 -7.54 -25.42
C ASP A 312 -13.70 -6.92 -24.28
N HIS A 313 -12.39 -7.26 -24.22
CA HIS A 313 -11.45 -6.87 -23.16
C HIS A 313 -11.89 -7.26 -21.74
N SER A 314 -12.87 -8.17 -21.60
CA SER A 314 -13.45 -8.58 -20.30
C SER A 314 -12.63 -9.70 -19.65
N ASP A 315 -11.32 -9.55 -19.63
CA ASP A 315 -10.47 -10.53 -18.96
C ASP A 315 -10.73 -10.58 -17.44
N VAL A 316 -10.28 -11.67 -16.82
CA VAL A 316 -10.52 -11.95 -15.38
C VAL A 316 -10.18 -10.74 -14.52
N GLY A 317 -9.07 -10.06 -14.82
CA GLY A 317 -8.64 -8.87 -14.09
C GLY A 317 -9.60 -7.69 -14.26
N ASP A 318 -10.04 -7.37 -15.48
CA ASP A 318 -11.02 -6.29 -15.70
C ASP A 318 -12.36 -6.57 -14.98
N LYS A 319 -12.87 -7.81 -15.08
CA LYS A 319 -14.13 -8.18 -14.42
C LYS A 319 -14.02 -8.13 -12.90
N MET A 320 -12.93 -8.63 -12.33
CA MET A 320 -12.73 -8.62 -10.87
C MET A 320 -12.56 -7.20 -10.32
N VAL A 321 -12.01 -6.28 -11.13
CA VAL A 321 -11.96 -4.85 -10.80
C VAL A 321 -13.35 -4.20 -10.87
N SER A 322 -14.21 -4.58 -11.82
CA SER A 322 -15.53 -3.97 -11.97
C SER A 322 -16.62 -4.57 -11.09
N GLU A 323 -16.61 -5.88 -10.88
CA GLU A 323 -17.66 -6.65 -10.21
C GLU A 323 -17.03 -7.77 -9.36
N PRO A 324 -16.54 -7.44 -8.15
CA PRO A 324 -16.05 -8.46 -7.23
C PRO A 324 -17.22 -9.31 -6.74
N SER A 325 -17.48 -10.41 -7.44
CA SER A 325 -18.47 -11.42 -7.04
C SER A 325 -17.79 -12.50 -6.20
N THR A 326 -18.37 -12.80 -5.03
CA THR A 326 -17.94 -13.91 -4.17
C THR A 326 -18.35 -15.29 -4.68
N SER A 327 -19.13 -15.36 -5.77
CA SER A 327 -19.56 -16.61 -6.41
C SER A 327 -18.88 -16.87 -7.76
N ALA A 328 -17.88 -16.07 -8.13
CA ALA A 328 -17.20 -16.21 -9.41
C ALA A 328 -16.31 -17.46 -9.41
N SER A 329 -16.33 -18.20 -10.52
CA SER A 329 -15.37 -19.26 -10.83
C SER A 329 -14.39 -18.77 -11.90
N VAL A 330 -13.15 -19.25 -11.89
CA VAL A 330 -12.17 -19.04 -12.97
C VAL A 330 -12.73 -19.43 -14.34
N THR A 331 -13.65 -20.39 -14.38
CA THR A 331 -14.30 -20.86 -15.63
C THR A 331 -15.34 -19.89 -16.19
N ASP A 332 -15.76 -18.88 -15.43
CA ASP A 332 -16.78 -17.90 -15.84
C ASP A 332 -16.20 -16.78 -16.73
N PHE A 333 -14.90 -16.83 -16.98
CA PHE A 333 -14.16 -15.81 -17.72
C PHE A 333 -13.61 -16.39 -19.03
N THR A 334 -13.71 -15.64 -20.12
CA THR A 334 -12.99 -15.95 -21.36
C THR A 334 -11.51 -15.65 -21.12
N PRO A 335 -10.62 -16.66 -21.09
CA PRO A 335 -9.22 -16.40 -20.82
C PRO A 335 -8.55 -15.75 -22.02
N GLY A 336 -7.75 -14.71 -21.79
CA GLY A 336 -6.79 -14.26 -22.78
C GLY A 336 -5.70 -15.33 -23.01
N ILE A 337 -5.01 -15.23 -24.13
CA ILE A 337 -4.00 -16.21 -24.54
C ILE A 337 -2.61 -15.64 -24.23
N LEU A 338 -1.88 -16.29 -23.33
CA LEU A 338 -0.45 -16.05 -23.10
C LEU A 338 0.38 -16.94 -24.02
N THR A 339 1.27 -16.34 -24.79
CA THR A 339 2.15 -17.05 -25.75
C THR A 339 3.60 -16.67 -25.46
N PRO A 340 4.51 -17.64 -25.25
CA PRO A 340 5.94 -17.35 -25.10
C PRO A 340 6.49 -16.60 -26.31
N SER A 341 7.44 -15.70 -26.06
CA SER A 341 8.13 -15.00 -27.14
C SER A 341 9.22 -15.88 -27.79
N LEU A 342 9.76 -15.44 -28.93
CA LEU A 342 10.85 -16.14 -29.61
C LEU A 342 12.15 -16.22 -28.78
N GLN A 343 12.34 -15.35 -27.80
CA GLN A 343 13.49 -15.39 -26.87
C GLN A 343 13.50 -16.63 -25.97
N ASN A 344 12.33 -17.17 -25.67
CA ASN A 344 12.11 -18.23 -24.70
C ASN A 344 10.91 -19.10 -25.14
N PRO A 345 11.00 -19.75 -26.32
CA PRO A 345 9.84 -20.35 -26.99
C PRO A 345 9.19 -21.50 -26.21
N ASN A 346 9.95 -22.12 -25.30
CA ASN A 346 9.50 -23.22 -24.46
C ASN A 346 9.00 -22.75 -23.09
N ALA A 347 8.95 -21.46 -22.80
CA ALA A 347 8.61 -20.99 -21.45
C ALA A 347 7.20 -21.48 -21.00
N PRO A 348 7.04 -21.94 -19.76
CA PRO A 348 5.77 -22.37 -19.20
C PRO A 348 4.75 -21.24 -19.21
N THR A 349 3.48 -21.59 -19.42
CA THR A 349 2.35 -20.65 -19.33
C THR A 349 1.33 -21.02 -18.27
N SER A 350 1.38 -22.24 -17.73
CA SER A 350 0.38 -22.75 -16.78
C SER A 350 0.30 -21.92 -15.49
N TRP A 351 1.45 -21.50 -14.95
CA TRP A 351 1.54 -20.59 -13.80
C TRP A 351 0.71 -19.30 -13.96
N PHE A 352 0.63 -18.75 -15.18
CA PHE A 352 -0.13 -17.54 -15.45
C PHE A 352 -1.64 -17.77 -15.32
N TYR A 353 -2.08 -18.99 -15.63
CA TYR A 353 -3.48 -19.38 -15.56
C TYR A 353 -3.90 -19.84 -14.17
N TYR A 354 -2.99 -20.02 -13.22
CA TYR A 354 -3.37 -20.29 -11.83
C TYR A 354 -4.28 -19.19 -11.28
N GLY A 355 -5.45 -19.60 -10.80
CA GLY A 355 -6.51 -18.70 -10.35
C GLY A 355 -6.46 -18.33 -8.88
N GLY A 356 -5.68 -19.06 -8.08
CA GLY A 356 -5.67 -18.90 -6.64
C GLY A 356 -4.71 -17.83 -6.15
N TYR A 357 -4.56 -17.80 -4.82
CA TYR A 357 -3.66 -16.94 -4.09
C TYR A 357 -2.25 -17.52 -4.08
N TRP A 358 -1.27 -16.67 -4.38
CA TRP A 358 0.15 -16.94 -4.30
C TRP A 358 0.65 -16.77 -2.86
N GLY A 359 0.10 -17.55 -1.93
CA GLY A 359 0.50 -17.51 -0.53
C GLY A 359 -0.56 -18.09 0.41
N ASP A 360 -0.29 -17.94 1.71
CA ASP A 360 -1.18 -18.37 2.79
C ASP A 360 -2.55 -17.70 2.71
N LYS A 361 -3.58 -18.41 3.18
CA LYS A 361 -4.81 -17.76 3.64
C LYS A 361 -4.52 -17.03 4.95
N GLY A 362 -5.01 -15.81 5.09
CA GLY A 362 -4.86 -14.98 6.28
C GLY A 362 -5.25 -15.74 7.55
N TYR A 363 -4.37 -15.74 8.54
CA TYR A 363 -4.51 -16.58 9.72
C TYR A 363 -5.76 -16.23 10.52
N PRO A 364 -6.56 -17.21 10.97
CA PRO A 364 -7.76 -16.96 11.80
C PRO A 364 -7.49 -16.04 12.99
N SER A 365 -8.51 -15.30 13.45
CA SER A 365 -8.34 -14.35 14.57
C SER A 365 -7.95 -15.00 15.91
N ASN A 366 -8.09 -16.32 16.04
CA ASN A 366 -7.65 -17.11 17.19
C ASN A 366 -6.24 -17.72 17.03
N ASP A 367 -5.59 -17.54 15.87
CA ASP A 367 -4.19 -17.92 15.71
C ASP A 367 -3.32 -16.99 16.58
N PRO A 368 -2.41 -17.51 17.41
CA PRO A 368 -1.59 -16.71 18.32
C PRO A 368 -0.64 -15.73 17.59
N ARG A 369 -0.35 -15.95 16.31
CA ARG A 369 0.48 -15.07 15.47
C ARG A 369 -0.33 -13.93 14.87
N GLN A 370 -1.67 -14.04 14.88
CA GLN A 370 -2.57 -13.06 14.29
C GLN A 370 -2.97 -11.98 15.30
N TYR A 371 -2.85 -10.72 14.89
CA TYR A 371 -3.44 -9.59 15.61
C TYR A 371 -4.04 -8.59 14.61
N GLN A 372 -4.88 -7.69 15.11
CA GLN A 372 -5.59 -6.69 14.31
C GLN A 372 -5.46 -5.31 14.95
N ALA A 373 -5.25 -4.29 14.14
CA ALA A 373 -5.17 -2.90 14.59
C ALA A 373 -6.55 -2.44 15.11
N PRO A 374 -6.69 -1.99 16.38
CA PRO A 374 -7.99 -1.73 16.99
C PRO A 374 -8.84 -0.64 16.31
N ILE A 375 -8.21 0.30 15.60
CA ILE A 375 -8.88 1.49 15.03
C ILE A 375 -9.05 1.39 13.51
N VAL A 376 -8.08 0.77 12.82
CA VAL A 376 -8.04 0.69 11.35
C VAL A 376 -8.42 -0.69 10.82
N GLY A 377 -8.53 -1.70 11.67
CA GLY A 377 -8.95 -3.05 11.26
C GLY A 377 -7.90 -3.82 10.47
N GLU A 378 -6.70 -3.27 10.27
CA GLU A 378 -5.61 -3.92 9.55
C GLU A 378 -5.10 -5.16 10.28
N ARG A 379 -4.85 -6.23 9.55
CA ARG A 379 -4.44 -7.54 10.07
C ARG A 379 -2.94 -7.73 9.96
N LYS A 380 -2.32 -8.47 10.89
CA LYS A 380 -0.90 -8.86 10.75
C LYS A 380 -0.68 -9.67 9.48
N PHE A 381 -1.28 -10.86 9.39
CA PHE A 381 -1.24 -11.68 8.19
C PHE A 381 -2.53 -11.51 7.39
N VAL A 382 -2.39 -11.34 6.08
CA VAL A 382 -3.48 -11.28 5.11
C VAL A 382 -3.29 -12.41 4.08
N ASP A 383 -4.29 -12.59 3.22
CA ASP A 383 -4.18 -13.54 2.11
C ASP A 383 -2.99 -13.15 1.20
N GLY A 384 -2.27 -14.15 0.67
CA GLY A 384 -1.35 -13.93 -0.46
C GLY A 384 -2.08 -13.26 -1.64
N PRO A 385 -1.40 -12.64 -2.60
CA PRO A 385 -2.06 -11.96 -3.70
C PRO A 385 -2.47 -12.92 -4.81
N PHE A 386 -3.42 -12.49 -5.64
CA PHE A 386 -3.65 -13.12 -6.93
C PHE A 386 -2.48 -12.86 -7.90
N GLY A 387 -2.29 -13.80 -8.84
CA GLY A 387 -1.23 -13.71 -9.84
C GLY A 387 -1.45 -12.64 -10.91
N PRO A 388 -0.48 -12.47 -11.84
CA PRO A 388 -0.48 -11.40 -12.84
C PRO A 388 -1.75 -11.26 -13.69
N ARG A 389 -2.43 -12.36 -14.03
CA ARG A 389 -3.65 -12.32 -14.85
C ARG A 389 -4.78 -11.47 -14.24
N PHE A 390 -4.76 -11.29 -12.92
CA PHE A 390 -5.75 -10.50 -12.17
C PHE A 390 -5.41 -9.00 -12.11
N LYS A 391 -4.28 -8.58 -12.68
CA LYS A 391 -3.84 -7.18 -12.70
C LYS A 391 -4.39 -6.40 -13.92
N SER A 392 -5.57 -6.81 -14.42
CA SER A 392 -6.31 -6.22 -15.55
C SER A 392 -5.42 -5.97 -16.78
N ILE A 393 -4.82 -7.03 -17.32
CA ILE A 393 -3.83 -6.93 -18.41
C ILE A 393 -4.49 -6.50 -19.73
N GLY A 394 -5.75 -6.89 -19.93
CA GLY A 394 -6.58 -6.59 -21.07
C GLY A 394 -7.05 -5.14 -21.19
N ARG A 395 -6.85 -4.31 -20.15
CA ARG A 395 -7.30 -2.91 -20.10
C ARG A 395 -6.90 -2.06 -21.32
N HIS A 396 -7.72 -1.06 -21.62
CA HIS A 396 -7.54 -0.19 -22.78
C HIS A 396 -6.34 0.77 -22.69
N ASP A 397 -5.98 1.21 -21.50
CA ASP A 397 -4.86 2.15 -21.26
C ASP A 397 -4.12 1.79 -19.97
N VAL A 398 -3.03 2.47 -19.64
CA VAL A 398 -2.15 2.09 -18.52
C VAL A 398 -2.81 2.10 -17.15
N CYS A 399 -3.86 2.90 -16.94
CA CYS A 399 -4.57 3.03 -15.66
C CYS A 399 -5.59 1.90 -15.45
N LEU A 400 -5.71 1.43 -14.19
CA LEU A 400 -6.65 0.36 -13.80
C LEU A 400 -8.12 0.79 -13.77
N LYS A 401 -8.43 2.08 -13.59
CA LYS A 401 -9.82 2.56 -13.41
C LYS A 401 -10.51 2.76 -14.76
N LYS A 402 -11.78 2.34 -14.84
CA LYS A 402 -12.72 2.71 -15.93
C LYS A 402 -13.08 4.21 -15.76
N GLY A 403 -12.31 5.09 -16.39
CA GLY A 403 -12.45 6.55 -16.30
C GLY A 403 -11.26 7.28 -16.92
N PRO A 404 -11.24 8.63 -16.89
CA PRO A 404 -10.08 9.38 -17.39
C PRO A 404 -8.82 8.99 -16.63
N CYS A 405 -7.82 8.49 -17.36
CA CYS A 405 -6.53 8.13 -16.79
C CYS A 405 -5.79 9.40 -16.34
N GLU A 406 -5.68 9.60 -15.02
CA GLU A 406 -4.90 10.71 -14.46
C GLU A 406 -3.41 10.44 -14.64
N VAL A 407 -2.85 10.99 -15.69
CA VAL A 407 -1.41 10.92 -15.98
C VAL A 407 -0.71 12.18 -15.45
N SER A 408 0.21 12.01 -14.51
CA SER A 408 0.98 13.12 -13.96
C SER A 408 2.13 13.52 -14.89
N THR A 409 2.27 14.81 -15.18
CA THR A 409 3.41 15.36 -15.94
C THR A 409 4.61 15.71 -15.04
N THR A 410 4.50 15.46 -13.74
CA THR A 410 5.56 15.67 -12.76
C THR A 410 5.62 14.52 -11.76
N ILE A 411 6.84 14.16 -11.34
CA ILE A 411 7.08 13.22 -10.25
C ILE A 411 7.07 13.91 -8.88
N ALA A 412 7.02 15.24 -8.84
CA ALA A 412 6.98 15.98 -7.59
C ALA A 412 5.81 15.50 -6.72
N PRO A 413 6.02 15.34 -5.40
CA PRO A 413 4.95 14.96 -4.50
C PRO A 413 3.79 15.94 -4.65
N ARG A 414 2.61 15.42 -4.95
CA ARG A 414 1.37 16.22 -4.97
C ARG A 414 1.30 16.83 -3.58
N LEU A 415 1.29 18.15 -3.45
CA LEU A 415 1.19 18.85 -2.16
C LEU A 415 -0.23 18.72 -1.59
N TRP A 416 -0.77 17.50 -1.58
CA TRP A 416 -2.12 17.17 -1.13
C TRP A 416 -2.34 17.64 0.30
N LEU A 417 -1.30 17.60 1.15
CA LEU A 417 -1.30 18.16 2.49
C LEU A 417 -1.53 19.68 2.49
N LEU A 418 -0.92 20.45 1.58
CA LEU A 418 -1.19 21.88 1.47
C LEU A 418 -2.58 22.15 0.89
N ASN A 419 -3.03 21.39 -0.10
CA ASN A 419 -4.40 21.52 -0.62
C ASN A 419 -5.45 21.11 0.42
N TRP A 420 -5.18 20.07 1.21
CA TRP A 420 -6.02 19.59 2.30
C TRP A 420 -6.03 20.60 3.44
N LEU A 421 -4.88 21.06 3.92
CA LEU A 421 -4.77 22.12 4.93
C LEU A 421 -5.44 23.41 4.45
N TYR A 422 -5.29 23.79 3.18
CA TYR A 422 -5.96 24.93 2.58
C TYR A 422 -7.49 24.75 2.60
N ASN A 423 -8.00 23.60 2.18
CA ASN A 423 -9.44 23.31 2.21
C ASN A 423 -9.99 23.23 3.64
N TRP A 424 -9.25 22.67 4.59
CA TRP A 424 -9.63 22.64 6.00
C TRP A 424 -9.57 24.02 6.66
N ALA A 425 -8.67 24.90 6.23
CA ALA A 425 -8.66 26.29 6.69
C ALA A 425 -9.97 27.00 6.33
N TRP A 426 -10.57 26.70 5.17
CA TRP A 426 -11.89 27.20 4.78
C TRP A 426 -13.03 26.61 5.61
N VAL A 427 -12.97 25.32 5.94
CA VAL A 427 -13.98 24.66 6.81
C VAL A 427 -13.91 25.21 8.23
N CYS A 428 -12.71 25.27 8.82
CA CYS A 428 -12.48 25.85 10.14
C CYS A 428 -12.84 27.35 10.16
N GLY A 429 -12.46 28.10 9.12
CA GLY A 429 -12.81 29.51 8.97
C GLY A 429 -14.32 29.73 8.86
N GLY A 430 -15.02 28.91 8.06
CA GLY A 430 -16.48 28.94 7.94
C GLY A 430 -17.19 28.63 9.25
N PHE A 431 -16.71 27.63 10.00
CA PHE A 431 -17.24 27.33 11.33
C PHE A 431 -17.03 28.49 12.32
N LEU A 432 -15.87 29.14 12.27
CA LEU A 432 -15.56 30.31 13.10
C LEU A 432 -16.49 31.49 12.79
N VAL A 433 -16.79 31.73 11.50
CA VAL A 433 -17.78 32.75 11.08
C VAL A 433 -19.19 32.41 11.61
N LEU A 434 -19.62 31.16 11.52
CA LEU A 434 -20.93 30.74 12.04
C LEU A 434 -21.03 30.93 13.55
N VAL A 435 -19.97 30.61 14.30
CA VAL A 435 -19.90 30.85 15.74
C VAL A 435 -19.98 32.34 16.05
N VAL A 436 -19.25 33.19 15.33
CA VAL A 436 -19.28 34.66 15.51
C VAL A 436 -20.66 35.24 15.19
N VAL A 437 -21.29 34.82 14.08
CA VAL A 437 -22.64 35.24 13.72
C VAL A 437 -23.67 34.74 14.73
N GLY A 438 -23.53 33.52 15.24
CA GLY A 438 -24.37 32.97 16.29
C GLY A 438 -24.27 33.77 17.60
N ILE A 439 -23.04 34.11 18.02
CA ILE A 439 -22.80 34.95 19.20
C ILE A 439 -23.41 36.35 19.00
N ALA A 440 -23.18 36.98 17.85
CA ALA A 440 -23.74 38.30 17.53
C ALA A 440 -25.28 38.29 17.47
N GLY A 441 -25.87 37.26 16.85
CA GLY A 441 -27.32 37.07 16.82
C GLY A 441 -27.91 36.87 18.22
N TYR A 442 -27.22 36.09 19.06
CA TYR A 442 -27.62 35.86 20.45
C TYR A 442 -27.57 37.16 21.29
N THR A 443 -26.51 37.96 21.17
CA THR A 443 -26.39 39.22 21.90
C THR A 443 -27.46 40.22 21.46
N VAL A 444 -27.70 40.37 20.15
CA VAL A 444 -28.77 41.22 19.61
C VAL A 444 -30.14 40.75 20.10
N GLY A 445 -30.43 39.44 20.01
CA GLY A 445 -31.69 38.87 20.50
C GLY A 445 -31.91 39.11 22.00
N ARG A 446 -30.86 39.03 22.80
CA ARG A 446 -30.90 39.33 24.24
C ARG A 446 -31.22 40.81 24.49
N HIS A 447 -30.61 41.74 23.75
CA HIS A 447 -30.91 43.17 23.88
C HIS A 447 -32.33 43.53 23.46
N VAL A 448 -32.85 42.93 22.37
CA VAL A 448 -34.24 43.11 21.93
C VAL A 448 -35.23 42.60 22.98
N LYS A 449 -34.99 41.39 23.52
CA LYS A 449 -35.84 40.81 24.58
C LYS A 449 -35.82 41.65 25.85
N TRP A 450 -34.65 42.16 26.23
CA TRP A 450 -34.51 43.06 27.38
C TRP A 450 -35.24 44.38 27.15
N GLY A 451 -35.09 45.01 25.98
CA GLY A 451 -35.81 46.23 25.61
C GLY A 451 -37.33 46.03 25.57
N HIS A 452 -37.81 44.91 25.04
CA HIS A 452 -39.24 44.56 25.04
C HIS A 452 -39.77 44.37 26.47
N THR A 453 -39.02 43.68 27.33
CA THR A 453 -39.37 43.49 28.74
C THR A 453 -39.44 44.83 29.49
N MET A 454 -38.52 45.74 29.18
CA MET A 454 -38.46 47.10 29.76
C MET A 454 -39.66 47.95 29.30
N LEU A 455 -40.02 47.89 28.01
CA LEU A 455 -41.23 48.52 27.47
C LEU A 455 -42.52 47.98 28.09
N VAL A 456 -42.61 46.67 28.33
CA VAL A 456 -43.75 46.05 29.01
C VAL A 456 -43.84 46.54 30.46
N ARG A 457 -42.72 46.64 31.19
CA ARG A 457 -42.69 47.21 32.54
C ARG A 457 -43.12 48.68 32.58
N ILE A 458 -42.66 49.49 31.62
CA ILE A 458 -43.09 50.90 31.50
C ILE A 458 -44.60 50.99 31.23
N ARG A 459 -45.15 50.14 30.34
CA ARG A 459 -46.61 50.10 30.08
C ARG A 459 -47.40 49.66 31.30
N ARG A 460 -46.90 48.69 32.07
CA ARG A 460 -47.55 48.20 33.29
C ARG A 460 -47.54 49.25 34.42
N GLY A 461 -46.43 49.96 34.61
CA GLY A 461 -46.37 51.10 35.54
C GLY A 461 -47.25 52.29 35.13
N ARG A 462 -47.52 52.47 33.83
CA ARG A 462 -48.50 53.46 33.32
C ARG A 462 -49.95 53.01 33.54
N GLY A 463 -50.21 51.70 33.57
CA GLY A 463 -51.49 51.12 33.95
C GLY A 463 -51.75 51.20 35.46
N GLU A 464 -50.74 50.94 36.30
CA GLU A 464 -50.85 51.05 37.76
C GLU A 464 -51.08 52.48 38.23
N LYS A 465 -50.47 53.50 37.60
CA LYS A 465 -50.81 54.90 37.88
C LYS A 465 -52.26 55.25 37.56
N LYS A 466 -52.83 54.63 36.51
CA LYS A 466 -54.23 54.81 36.12
C LYS A 466 -55.19 54.13 37.09
N VAL A 467 -54.78 53.00 37.68
CA VAL A 467 -55.54 52.29 38.72
C VAL A 467 -55.43 53.00 40.08
N LEU A 468 -54.29 53.61 40.41
CA LEU A 468 -54.14 54.40 41.64
C LEU A 468 -55.02 55.66 41.66
N GLU A 469 -55.17 56.35 40.51
CA GLU A 469 -56.09 57.49 40.37
C GLU A 469 -57.58 57.08 40.47
N ASP A 470 -57.93 55.84 40.11
CA ASP A 470 -59.31 55.32 40.17
C ASP A 470 -59.67 54.68 41.54
N VAL A 471 -58.68 54.35 42.38
CA VAL A 471 -58.88 53.74 43.72
C VAL A 471 -58.97 54.78 44.85
N GLU A 472 -58.57 56.04 44.62
CA GLU A 472 -58.66 57.13 45.61
C GLU A 472 -60.10 57.72 45.75
N ARG A 473 -61.09 57.14 45.06
CA ARG A 473 -62.47 57.67 44.95
C ARG A 473 -63.58 56.78 45.50
N SER A 474 -63.37 56.05 46.60
CA SER A 474 -64.48 55.61 47.49
C SER A 474 -63.96 55.00 48.79
N PRO A 475 -64.44 55.46 49.96
CA PRO A 475 -64.02 54.93 51.26
C PRO A 475 -64.94 53.81 51.78
N LEU A 476 -64.27 52.74 52.23
CA LEU A 476 -64.53 51.91 53.42
C LEU A 476 -65.82 51.07 53.50
N LEU A 477 -65.64 49.75 53.69
CA LEU A 477 -65.88 49.10 55.00
C LEU A 477 -65.47 47.61 55.02
N SER A 478 -64.78 47.24 56.12
CA SER A 478 -64.77 45.96 56.89
C SER A 478 -64.77 44.61 56.14
N GLU A 479 -63.99 43.59 56.48
CA GLU A 479 -63.66 43.07 57.81
C GLU A 479 -62.55 42.00 57.68
N ALA A 480 -61.93 41.65 58.82
CA ALA A 480 -60.72 40.84 58.92
C ALA A 480 -60.97 39.33 59.07
N THR A 481 -60.04 38.52 58.55
CA THR A 481 -59.50 37.25 59.10
C THR A 481 -58.33 36.83 58.18
N SER A 482 -57.26 36.14 58.56
CA SER A 482 -56.55 35.81 59.80
C SER A 482 -55.37 34.91 59.34
N GLU A 483 -54.17 35.10 59.92
CA GLU A 483 -53.03 34.14 59.94
C GLU A 483 -52.30 33.84 58.61
N ALA A 484 -51.00 33.55 58.55
CA ALA A 484 -49.80 33.75 59.36
C ALA A 484 -48.67 33.29 58.40
N GLU A 485 -47.63 34.12 58.19
CA GLU A 485 -46.21 33.82 58.45
C GLU A 485 -45.61 32.59 57.72
N ASP A 486 -44.41 32.62 57.14
CA ASP A 486 -43.34 33.62 57.07
C ASP A 486 -42.28 33.15 56.05
N GLY A 487 -41.53 34.13 55.51
CA GLY A 487 -40.10 34.10 55.12
C GLY A 487 -39.55 33.04 54.14
N ALA A 488 -38.58 33.35 53.27
CA ALA A 488 -37.82 34.58 53.06
C ALA A 488 -37.06 34.46 51.72
N GLU A 489 -36.79 35.62 51.12
CA GLU A 489 -36.03 35.82 49.88
C GLU A 489 -34.53 35.46 50.01
N PRO A 490 -33.84 35.13 48.90
CA PRO A 490 -32.38 35.13 48.85
C PRO A 490 -31.83 36.52 48.46
N SER A 491 -30.88 37.01 49.26
CA SER A 491 -30.06 38.18 48.95
C SER A 491 -28.87 37.79 48.07
N VAL A 492 -28.56 38.69 47.14
CA VAL A 492 -27.49 38.63 46.15
C VAL A 492 -26.19 39.14 46.77
N VAL A 493 -25.08 38.44 46.52
CA VAL A 493 -23.74 39.06 46.55
C VAL A 493 -22.96 38.61 45.31
N ALA A 494 -22.60 39.60 44.49
CA ALA A 494 -21.66 39.48 43.39
C ALA A 494 -20.23 39.58 43.94
N LEU A 495 -19.27 38.86 43.33
CA LEU A 495 -17.85 39.18 43.43
C LEU A 495 -17.10 38.84 42.14
N ASP A 496 -16.11 39.68 41.90
CA ASP A 496 -15.40 40.02 40.67
C ASP A 496 -14.19 39.11 40.39
N VAL A 497 -13.67 39.20 39.17
CA VAL A 497 -12.60 38.40 38.57
C VAL A 497 -11.22 38.90 39.00
N GLU A 498 -10.31 38.00 39.41
CA GLU A 498 -8.87 38.19 39.19
C GLU A 498 -8.08 36.88 39.36
N GLY A 499 -7.02 36.72 38.55
CA GLY A 499 -5.88 35.85 38.90
C GLY A 499 -5.83 34.50 38.19
N GLY A 500 -4.79 34.29 37.40
CA GLY A 500 -4.55 33.07 36.65
C GLY A 500 -4.11 31.86 37.48
N ARG A 501 -3.84 30.78 36.74
CA ARG A 501 -3.15 29.53 37.11
C ARG A 501 -4.08 28.38 37.54
N ALA A 502 -4.44 27.55 36.57
CA ALA A 502 -4.97 26.21 36.83
C ALA A 502 -3.81 25.24 37.06
N VAL A 503 -3.70 24.74 38.30
CA VAL A 503 -2.97 23.53 38.67
C VAL A 503 -4.05 22.48 38.95
N THR A 504 -4.03 21.36 38.22
CA THR A 504 -4.93 20.24 38.47
C THR A 504 -4.27 19.22 39.41
N TYR A 505 -4.84 19.06 40.60
CA TYR A 505 -4.75 17.82 41.38
C TYR A 505 -6.15 17.21 41.40
N GLY A 506 -6.29 15.99 40.86
CA GLY A 506 -7.52 15.20 40.91
C GLY A 506 -7.19 13.82 41.45
N THR A 507 -7.54 13.60 42.70
CA THR A 507 -7.44 12.31 43.42
C THR A 507 -8.57 11.39 42.97
N ILE A 508 -8.21 10.14 42.67
CA ILE A 508 -9.11 9.06 42.25
C ILE A 508 -9.83 8.52 43.50
N ASN A 509 -11.17 8.53 43.51
CA ASN A 509 -11.96 7.74 44.44
C ASN A 509 -12.23 6.36 43.82
N ALA A 510 -11.54 5.34 44.35
CA ALA A 510 -11.84 3.94 44.11
C ALA A 510 -12.95 3.50 45.07
N THR A 511 -14.06 2.98 44.53
CA THR A 511 -15.04 2.21 45.31
C THR A 511 -14.75 0.72 45.13
N VAL A 512 -14.27 0.12 46.21
CA VAL A 512 -14.17 -1.33 46.43
C VAL A 512 -15.57 -1.87 46.71
N VAL A 513 -15.94 -2.97 46.06
CA VAL A 513 -17.04 -3.84 46.48
C VAL A 513 -16.44 -5.22 46.70
N GLU A 514 -16.41 -5.64 47.97
CA GLU A 514 -16.07 -7.00 48.40
C GLU A 514 -17.27 -7.64 49.12
N GLY A 515 -17.39 -8.96 48.94
CA GLY A 515 -18.08 -9.90 49.83
C GLY A 515 -19.38 -10.46 49.25
N ALA A 516 -19.69 -11.76 49.31
CA ALA A 516 -19.00 -12.88 49.94
C ALA A 516 -19.63 -14.22 49.48
N ASP A 517 -18.91 -15.30 49.78
CA ASP A 517 -19.16 -16.73 49.56
C ASP A 517 -20.54 -17.28 49.96
N ARG A 518 -21.00 -18.35 49.28
CA ARG A 518 -21.06 -19.73 49.85
C ARG A 518 -21.65 -20.79 48.91
N ALA A 519 -20.89 -21.88 48.77
CA ALA A 519 -21.24 -23.31 48.81
C ALA A 519 -22.58 -23.83 48.23
N GLY A 520 -22.45 -24.83 47.35
CA GLY A 520 -23.49 -25.74 46.87
C GLY A 520 -22.99 -26.58 45.72
#